data_AF-A0A4C1SUB5-F1
#
_entry.id   AF-A0A4C1SUB5-F1
#
_cell.length_a   1.000
_cell.length_b   1.000
_cell.length_c   1.000
_cell.angle_alpha   90.00
_cell.angle_beta   90.00
_cell.angle_gamma   90.00
#
_symmetry.space_group_name_H-M   'P 1'
#
loop_
_entity.id
_entity.type
_entity.pdbx_description
1 polymer ?
#
loop_
_entity_poly.entity_id
_entity_poly.type
_entity_poly.pdbx_seq_one_letter_code
_entity_poly.pdbx_strand_id
1 'polypeptide(L)'
;MAKGCILPQKRLYKWPKIHVKQHCWLFELCNEDEFAKTLLYHEVPQYYTWANNKFTRRKRGENVVGYPGIKKDSALGRVYGVHPSQSECFYLRMLLHHVRGPTSFQYLKTVDGVLKETYQAACRARGLLENDDHWENTLREASLSQCPLQLRELFVVILLFCQPSEPLKLWNIFKDDLCEDIRHRIRQQNQDITLPYNEDIYNEGLIQIENKLLQLNDKSLSDFGLPSSVRTESNAAETMTHRYDTNNLTAFVNENLPKLVPDQRHAFETIVDSVIHDKRKVFFWMHLVERERRFLQI
;
A
#
# COMPACT_ATOMS: atom_id res chain seq x y z
N MET A 1 -28.89 8.10 13.98
CA MET A 1 -28.28 8.39 12.66
C MET A 1 -27.29 9.53 12.88
N ALA A 2 -25.98 9.25 12.82
CA ALA A 2 -24.95 10.28 12.96
C ALA A 2 -24.90 11.13 11.69
N LYS A 3 -25.50 12.33 11.74
CA LYS A 3 -25.38 13.35 10.69
C LYS A 3 -24.13 14.17 11.02
N GLY A 4 -23.04 13.96 10.28
CA GLY A 4 -21.84 14.81 10.42
C GLY A 4 -20.52 14.19 9.96
N CYS A 5 -20.41 12.86 9.87
CA CYS A 5 -19.18 12.23 9.37
C CYS A 5 -19.19 12.20 7.83
N ILE A 6 -18.83 13.32 7.20
CA ILE A 6 -18.47 13.32 5.77
C ILE A 6 -17.16 12.55 5.65
N LEU A 7 -17.26 11.30 5.21
CA LEU A 7 -16.11 10.48 4.83
C LEU A 7 -15.36 11.19 3.70
N PRO A 8 -14.05 11.49 3.84
CA PRO A 8 -13.29 11.97 2.71
C PRO A 8 -13.15 10.83 1.68
N GLN A 9 -13.75 11.08 0.52
CA GLN A 9 -13.56 10.51 -0.82
C GLN A 9 -12.84 9.16 -0.98
N LYS A 10 -13.55 8.24 -1.67
CA LYS A 10 -13.14 7.20 -2.65
C LYS A 10 -11.96 6.24 -2.37
N ARG A 11 -11.02 6.51 -1.46
CA ARG A 11 -9.84 5.67 -1.18
C ARG A 11 -9.89 4.88 0.15
N LEU A 12 -10.76 5.26 1.08
CA LEU A 12 -10.96 4.53 2.35
C LEU A 12 -11.81 3.24 2.21
N TYR A 13 -12.22 2.87 1.00
CA TYR A 13 -13.10 1.74 0.70
C TYR A 13 -12.45 0.36 0.94
N LYS A 14 -11.14 0.31 1.22
CA LYS A 14 -10.43 -0.93 1.58
C LYS A 14 -10.54 -1.30 3.06
N TRP A 15 -11.10 -0.44 3.93
CA TRP A 15 -11.36 -0.80 5.31
C TRP A 15 -12.68 -1.56 5.46
N PRO A 16 -12.74 -2.60 6.32
CA PRO A 16 -14.01 -3.10 6.81
C PRO A 16 -14.81 -1.94 7.40
N LYS A 17 -16.07 -1.78 6.99
CA LYS A 17 -16.98 -0.67 7.40
C LYS A 17 -17.06 -0.44 8.92
N ILE A 18 -16.67 -1.44 9.72
CA ILE A 18 -16.67 -1.43 11.18
C ILE A 18 -15.59 -0.47 11.75
N HIS A 19 -14.42 -0.36 11.13
CA HIS A 19 -13.30 0.40 11.69
C HIS A 19 -13.36 1.90 11.39
N VAL A 20 -13.86 2.26 10.21
CA VAL A 20 -14.15 3.66 9.90
C VAL A 20 -15.14 4.23 10.92
N LYS A 21 -16.13 3.42 11.33
CA LYS A 21 -17.06 3.80 12.40
C LYS A 21 -16.38 3.95 13.76
N GLN A 22 -15.42 3.10 14.11
CA GLN A 22 -14.67 3.22 15.37
C GLN A 22 -13.90 4.54 15.49
N HIS A 23 -13.28 5.01 14.41
CA HIS A 23 -12.61 6.33 14.41
C HIS A 23 -13.61 7.48 14.55
N CYS A 24 -14.76 7.42 13.86
CA CYS A 24 -15.81 8.42 14.03
C CYS A 24 -16.34 8.48 15.47
N TRP A 25 -16.51 7.32 16.11
CA TRP A 25 -16.96 7.25 17.50
C TRP A 25 -15.94 7.77 18.49
N LEU A 26 -14.64 7.61 18.22
CA LEU A 26 -13.59 8.27 18.98
C LEU A 26 -13.74 9.79 18.86
N PHE A 27 -13.95 10.31 17.65
CA PHE A 27 -14.08 11.74 17.42
C PHE A 27 -15.31 12.32 18.13
N GLU A 28 -16.43 11.60 18.12
CA GLU A 28 -17.62 11.93 18.92
C GLU A 28 -17.28 11.96 20.41
N LEU A 29 -16.59 10.95 20.94
CA LEU A 29 -16.16 10.92 22.34
C LEU A 29 -15.26 12.12 22.69
N CYS A 30 -14.26 12.43 21.86
CA CYS A 30 -13.37 13.56 22.08
C CYS A 30 -14.10 14.92 21.94
N ASN A 31 -15.22 15.00 21.23
CA ASN A 31 -16.04 16.20 21.19
C ASN A 31 -16.92 16.37 22.44
N GLU A 32 -17.33 15.25 23.08
CA GLU A 32 -18.24 15.26 24.23
C GLU A 32 -17.54 15.25 25.60
N ASP A 33 -16.34 14.67 25.71
CA ASP A 33 -15.64 14.46 26.98
C ASP A 33 -14.23 15.07 26.95
N GLU A 34 -13.99 16.08 27.80
CA GLU A 34 -12.68 16.73 27.94
C GLU A 34 -11.58 15.76 28.37
N PHE A 35 -11.89 14.74 29.18
CA PHE A 35 -10.89 13.73 29.55
C PHE A 35 -10.48 12.89 28.34
N ALA A 36 -11.40 12.60 27.42
CA ALA A 36 -11.05 11.86 26.22
C ALA A 36 -10.12 12.65 25.30
N LYS A 37 -10.12 13.99 25.36
CA LYS A 37 -9.19 14.82 24.59
C LYS A 37 -7.74 14.67 25.05
N THR A 38 -7.50 14.20 26.27
CA THR A 38 -6.14 14.00 26.79
C THR A 38 -5.53 12.65 26.38
N LEU A 39 -6.30 11.77 25.75
CA LEU A 39 -5.92 10.39 25.46
C LEU A 39 -5.45 10.21 24.01
N LEU A 40 -4.51 9.28 23.82
CA LEU A 40 -4.20 8.68 22.53
C LEU A 40 -5.20 7.57 22.20
N TYR A 41 -5.35 7.24 20.92
CA TYR A 41 -6.34 6.24 20.49
C TYR A 41 -6.17 4.88 21.20
N HIS A 42 -4.92 4.42 21.36
CA HIS A 42 -4.62 3.13 22.00
C HIS A 42 -4.84 3.14 23.52
N GLU A 43 -4.97 4.32 24.15
CA GLU A 43 -5.21 4.48 25.59
C GLU A 43 -6.71 4.47 25.91
N VAL A 44 -7.57 4.85 24.96
CA VAL A 44 -9.03 4.95 25.15
C VAL A 44 -9.65 3.69 25.76
N PRO A 45 -9.30 2.46 25.33
CA PRO A 45 -9.86 1.23 25.92
C PRO A 45 -9.53 1.04 27.41
N GLN A 46 -8.50 1.70 27.95
CA GLN A 46 -8.14 1.64 29.37
C GLN A 46 -9.14 2.41 30.25
N TYR A 47 -9.85 3.39 29.69
CA TYR A 47 -10.75 4.28 30.42
C TYR A 47 -12.21 4.17 30.00
N TYR A 48 -12.44 3.77 28.74
CA TYR A 48 -13.77 3.67 28.14
C TYR A 48 -14.05 2.25 27.67
N THR A 49 -15.33 1.89 27.71
CA THR A 49 -15.88 0.65 27.14
C THR A 49 -16.87 0.99 26.04
N TRP A 50 -16.95 0.13 25.04
CA TRP A 50 -17.96 0.24 24.01
C TRP A 50 -19.25 -0.47 24.45
N ALA A 51 -20.33 0.28 24.66
CA ALA A 51 -21.62 -0.28 25.04
C ALA A 51 -22.76 0.52 24.37
N ASN A 52 -23.80 -0.16 23.90
CA ASN A 52 -24.97 0.48 23.27
C ASN A 52 -24.62 1.45 22.13
N ASN A 53 -23.63 1.08 21.30
CA ASN A 53 -23.10 1.91 20.22
C ASN A 53 -22.56 3.28 20.66
N LYS A 54 -22.07 3.39 21.90
CA LYS A 54 -21.40 4.59 22.41
C LYS A 54 -20.24 4.22 23.34
N PHE A 55 -19.23 5.08 23.40
CA PHE A 55 -18.22 4.98 24.44
C PHE A 55 -18.81 5.40 25.79
N THR A 56 -18.65 4.56 26.79
CA THR A 56 -19.05 4.84 28.17
C THR A 56 -17.85 4.70 29.09
N ARG A 57 -17.75 5.58 30.10
CA ARG A 57 -16.68 5.52 31.10
C ARG A 57 -16.72 4.18 31.83
N ARG A 58 -15.55 3.63 32.10
CA ARG A 58 -15.43 2.40 32.90
C ARG A 58 -15.93 2.63 34.31
N LYS A 59 -16.63 1.61 34.83
CA LYS A 59 -17.12 1.57 36.22
C LYS A 59 -16.17 0.79 37.15
N ARG A 60 -15.24 0.02 36.58
CA ARG A 60 -14.28 -0.83 37.29
C ARG A 60 -12.85 -0.38 36.98
N GLY A 61 -11.94 -0.62 37.92
CA GLY A 61 -10.54 -0.24 37.82
C GLY A 61 -10.09 0.72 38.92
N GLU A 62 -8.85 1.20 38.78
CA GLU A 62 -8.20 2.15 39.69
C GLU A 62 -8.72 3.58 39.44
N ASN A 63 -8.77 4.40 40.49
CA ASN A 63 -9.11 5.81 40.34
C ASN A 63 -7.96 6.55 39.66
N VAL A 64 -8.29 7.39 38.68
CA VAL A 64 -7.29 8.26 38.06
C VAL A 64 -7.09 9.49 38.94
N VAL A 65 -5.85 9.70 39.38
CA VAL A 65 -5.47 10.87 40.19
C VAL A 65 -5.77 12.15 39.40
N GLY A 66 -6.44 13.11 40.05
CA GLY A 66 -6.84 14.39 39.43
C GLY A 66 -8.13 14.35 38.63
N TYR A 67 -8.75 13.18 38.42
CA TYR A 67 -10.00 13.04 37.65
C TYR A 67 -11.08 12.26 38.42
N PRO A 68 -11.91 12.94 39.23
CA PRO A 68 -12.99 12.30 39.98
C PRO A 68 -13.97 11.54 39.06
N GLY A 69 -14.25 10.29 39.40
CA GLY A 69 -15.19 9.45 38.64
C GLY A 69 -14.60 8.80 37.37
N ILE A 70 -13.31 9.00 37.08
CA ILE A 70 -12.61 8.26 36.02
C ILE A 70 -11.92 7.02 36.61
N LYS A 71 -12.13 5.89 35.93
CA LYS A 71 -11.51 4.61 36.27
C LYS A 71 -10.58 4.16 35.15
N LYS A 72 -9.43 3.62 35.53
CA LYS A 72 -8.43 3.02 34.62
C LYS A 72 -8.32 1.52 34.85
N ASP A 73 -8.25 0.76 33.77
CA ASP A 73 -8.13 -0.69 33.78
C ASP A 73 -7.02 -1.14 32.80
N SER A 74 -6.50 -2.36 32.96
CA SER A 74 -5.40 -2.90 32.15
C SER A 74 -5.83 -3.37 30.75
N ALA A 75 -6.92 -2.82 30.22
CA ALA A 75 -7.50 -3.24 28.95
C ALA A 75 -6.65 -2.76 27.77
N LEU A 76 -6.27 -3.69 26.89
CA LEU A 76 -5.51 -3.40 25.68
C LEU A 76 -6.44 -3.26 24.48
N GLY A 77 -6.31 -2.15 23.75
CA GLY A 77 -6.96 -1.97 22.45
C GLY A 77 -6.31 -2.84 21.39
N ARG A 78 -7.11 -3.61 20.65
CA ARG A 78 -6.65 -4.27 19.43
C ARG A 78 -6.70 -3.28 18.28
N VAL A 79 -5.54 -2.96 17.70
CA VAL A 79 -5.44 -2.16 16.48
C VAL A 79 -5.05 -3.08 15.32
N TYR A 80 -5.82 -3.04 14.24
CA TYR A 80 -5.58 -3.87 13.06
C TYR A 80 -4.27 -3.50 12.37
N GLY A 81 -3.44 -4.51 12.05
CA GLY A 81 -2.21 -4.36 11.27
C GLY A 81 -2.51 -3.78 9.89
N VAL A 82 -2.09 -2.54 9.63
CA VAL A 82 -2.20 -1.95 8.29
C VAL A 82 -0.85 -2.14 7.61
N HIS A 83 -0.85 -2.85 6.47
CA HIS A 83 0.37 -3.02 5.70
C HIS A 83 0.79 -1.66 5.09
N PRO A 84 2.08 -1.30 5.09
CA PRO A 84 2.58 -0.03 4.56
C PRO A 84 2.23 0.24 3.09
N SER A 85 1.94 -0.80 2.30
CA SER A 85 1.42 -0.64 0.93
C SER A 85 0.08 0.10 0.86
N GLN A 86 -0.66 0.16 1.96
CA GLN A 86 -1.87 0.97 2.09
C GLN A 86 -1.51 2.35 2.67
N SER A 87 -0.68 3.09 1.94
CA SER A 87 0.02 4.31 2.38
C SER A 87 -0.83 5.25 3.25
N GLU A 88 -1.95 5.76 2.73
CA GLU A 88 -2.81 6.70 3.49
C GLU A 88 -3.41 6.09 4.76
N CYS A 89 -3.69 4.78 4.77
CA CYS A 89 -4.24 4.09 5.96
C CYS A 89 -3.17 3.89 7.03
N PHE A 90 -1.93 3.60 6.60
CA PHE A 90 -0.77 3.48 7.47
C PHE A 90 -0.49 4.82 8.16
N TYR A 91 -0.43 5.92 7.41
CA TYR A 91 -0.20 7.25 7.97
C TYR A 91 -1.34 7.74 8.87
N LEU A 92 -2.60 7.48 8.51
CA LEU A 92 -3.75 7.75 9.38
C LEU A 92 -3.62 7.00 10.72
N ARG A 93 -3.27 5.71 10.69
CA ARG A 93 -3.06 4.92 11.90
C ARG A 93 -1.93 5.53 12.74
N MET A 94 -0.82 5.92 12.11
CA MET A 94 0.30 6.54 12.82
C MET A 94 -0.16 7.82 13.53
N LEU A 95 -0.88 8.71 12.84
CA LEU A 95 -1.44 9.91 13.47
C LEU A 95 -2.34 9.59 14.68
N LEU A 96 -3.19 8.56 14.61
CA LEU A 96 -4.03 8.15 15.74
C LEU A 96 -3.23 7.69 16.98
N HIS A 97 -1.98 7.23 16.79
CA HIS A 97 -1.10 6.83 17.90
C HIS A 97 -0.32 8.01 18.48
N HIS A 98 -0.22 9.14 17.77
CA HIS A 98 0.60 10.28 18.17
C HIS A 98 -0.20 11.55 18.47
N VAL A 99 -1.43 11.67 17.96
CA VAL A 99 -2.30 12.82 18.16
C VAL A 99 -3.31 12.52 19.27
N ARG A 100 -3.30 13.35 20.32
CA ARG A 100 -4.26 13.28 21.42
C ARG A 100 -5.58 13.95 21.03
N GLY A 101 -6.68 13.35 21.49
CA GLY A 101 -8.01 13.96 21.39
C GLY A 101 -8.49 14.33 20.00
N PRO A 102 -8.29 13.51 18.95
CA PRO A 102 -8.69 13.90 17.61
C PRO A 102 -10.21 14.07 17.53
N THR A 103 -10.66 15.20 16.97
CA THR A 103 -12.10 15.54 16.86
C THR A 103 -12.66 15.35 15.45
N SER A 104 -11.79 15.13 14.46
CA SER A 104 -12.15 14.86 13.06
C SER A 104 -10.95 14.34 12.27
N PHE A 105 -11.21 13.82 11.07
CA PHE A 105 -10.14 13.50 10.11
C PHE A 105 -9.33 14.73 9.69
N GLN A 106 -10.00 15.89 9.58
CA GLN A 106 -9.33 17.15 9.25
C GLN A 106 -8.40 17.58 10.39
N TYR A 107 -8.81 17.41 11.64
CA TYR A 107 -7.98 17.68 12.82
C TYR A 107 -6.68 16.88 12.81
N LEU A 108 -6.75 15.58 12.47
CA LEU A 108 -5.56 14.74 12.32
C LEU A 108 -4.59 15.27 11.26
N LYS A 109 -5.10 15.88 10.18
CA LYS A 109 -4.27 16.46 9.10
C LYS A 109 -3.75 17.87 9.41
N THR A 110 -4.29 18.54 10.41
CA THR A 110 -3.85 19.89 10.79
C THR A 110 -2.62 19.79 11.69
N VAL A 111 -1.54 20.48 11.31
CA VAL A 111 -0.29 20.60 12.10
C VAL A 111 0.01 22.08 12.26
N ASP A 112 0.18 22.54 13.50
CA ASP A 112 0.44 23.95 13.83
C ASP A 112 -0.53 24.93 13.16
N GLY A 113 -1.82 24.57 13.12
CA GLY A 113 -2.89 25.36 12.50
C GLY A 113 -2.99 25.24 10.98
N VAL A 114 -2.07 24.55 10.30
CA VAL A 114 -2.06 24.38 8.84
C VAL A 114 -2.61 23.01 8.45
N LEU A 115 -3.68 22.99 7.67
CA LEU A 115 -4.24 21.76 7.10
C LEU A 115 -3.33 21.21 6.00
N LYS A 116 -2.89 19.96 6.14
CA LYS A 116 -2.09 19.27 5.10
C LYS A 116 -2.96 18.53 4.09
N GLU A 117 -2.42 18.28 2.90
CA GLU A 117 -3.13 17.62 1.78
C GLU A 117 -3.34 16.12 1.99
N THR A 118 -2.38 15.42 2.60
CA THR A 118 -2.41 13.97 2.84
C THR A 118 -2.11 13.65 4.31
N TYR A 119 -2.44 12.43 4.77
CA TYR A 119 -2.03 12.01 6.12
C TYR A 119 -0.51 11.87 6.22
N GLN A 120 0.16 11.44 5.13
CA GLN A 120 1.61 11.42 5.05
C GLN A 120 2.25 12.80 5.31
N ALA A 121 1.74 13.84 4.65
CA ALA A 121 2.24 15.21 4.82
C ALA A 121 2.05 15.70 6.27
N ALA A 122 0.96 15.31 6.93
CA ALA A 122 0.72 15.61 8.34
C ALA A 122 1.66 14.85 9.28
N CYS A 123 2.00 13.60 8.98
CA CYS A 123 3.02 12.83 9.71
C CYS A 123 4.40 13.48 9.58
N ARG A 124 4.77 13.88 8.36
CA ARG A 124 6.05 14.55 8.08
C ARG A 124 6.19 15.84 8.84
N ALA A 125 5.18 16.72 8.78
CA ALA A 125 5.21 17.99 9.49
C ALA A 125 5.28 17.83 11.01
N ARG A 126 4.88 16.69 11.56
CA ARG A 126 5.04 16.33 12.98
C ARG A 126 6.38 15.67 13.31
N GLY A 127 7.26 15.44 12.33
CA GLY A 127 8.52 14.73 12.52
C GLY A 127 8.34 13.24 12.84
N LEU A 128 7.23 12.62 12.42
CA LEU A 128 6.95 11.20 12.65
C LEU A 128 7.54 10.28 11.59
N LEU A 129 8.08 10.84 10.51
CA LEU A 129 8.72 10.08 9.43
C LEU A 129 10.24 10.24 9.53
N GLU A 130 10.97 9.19 9.19
CA GLU A 130 12.43 9.23 9.11
C GLU A 130 12.88 10.18 7.99
N ASN A 131 14.04 10.80 8.19
CA ASN A 131 14.62 11.68 7.18
C ASN A 131 15.25 10.83 6.07
N ASP A 132 14.96 11.19 4.82
CA ASP A 132 15.43 10.46 3.62
C ASP A 132 16.91 10.70 3.31
N ASP A 133 17.64 11.43 4.15
CA ASP A 133 19.08 11.71 3.99
C ASP A 133 19.89 10.43 3.73
N HIS A 134 19.55 9.34 4.40
CA HIS A 134 20.23 8.05 4.22
C HIS A 134 20.00 7.49 2.82
N TRP A 135 18.79 7.62 2.27
CA TRP A 135 18.46 7.16 0.92
C TRP A 135 19.07 8.06 -0.14
N GLU A 136 19.12 9.36 0.10
CA GLU A 136 19.80 10.31 -0.76
C GLU A 136 21.30 10.03 -0.81
N ASN A 137 21.95 9.84 0.34
CA ASN A 137 23.37 9.49 0.40
C ASN A 137 23.64 8.13 -0.27
N THR A 138 22.80 7.12 0.00
CA THR A 138 22.92 5.80 -0.63
C THR A 138 22.84 5.88 -2.16
N LEU A 139 21.85 6.61 -2.70
CA LEU A 139 21.70 6.78 -4.14
C LEU A 139 22.84 7.61 -4.74
N ARG A 140 23.36 8.61 -4.02
CA ARG A 140 24.52 9.41 -4.43
C ARG A 140 25.81 8.60 -4.49
N GLU A 141 26.03 7.69 -3.53
CA GLU A 141 27.18 6.79 -3.58
C GLU A 141 27.04 5.75 -4.70
N ALA A 142 25.82 5.24 -4.91
CA ALA A 142 25.53 4.31 -5.98
C ALA A 142 25.68 4.95 -7.38
N SER A 143 25.27 6.21 -7.57
CA SER A 143 25.39 6.89 -8.87
C SER A 143 26.84 7.10 -9.30
N LEU A 144 27.78 7.17 -8.35
CA LEU A 144 29.21 7.27 -8.64
C LEU A 144 29.87 5.92 -8.99
N SER A 145 29.25 4.80 -8.64
CA SER A 145 29.92 3.48 -8.67
C SER A 145 29.19 2.40 -9.44
N GLN A 146 27.88 2.53 -9.68
CA GLN A 146 27.03 1.53 -10.32
C GLN A 146 26.60 1.97 -11.72
N CYS A 147 26.19 1.01 -12.55
CA CYS A 147 25.57 1.34 -13.83
C CYS A 147 24.11 1.81 -13.63
N PRO A 148 23.55 2.63 -14.55
CA PRO A 148 22.18 3.15 -14.43
C PRO A 148 21.11 2.07 -14.23
N LEU A 149 21.27 0.89 -14.84
CA LEU A 149 20.38 -0.25 -14.63
C LEU A 149 20.35 -0.70 -13.16
N GLN A 150 21.52 -0.91 -12.55
CA GLN A 150 21.64 -1.29 -11.13
C GLN A 150 21.13 -0.17 -10.22
N LEU A 151 21.36 1.09 -10.59
CA LEU A 151 20.84 2.24 -9.86
C LEU A 151 19.30 2.25 -9.87
N ARG A 152 18.65 1.93 -11.01
CA ARG A 152 17.19 1.76 -11.10
C ARG A 152 16.69 0.60 -10.22
N GLU A 153 17.42 -0.52 -10.18
CA GLU A 153 17.06 -1.65 -9.30
C GLU A 153 17.16 -1.28 -7.82
N LEU A 154 18.22 -0.58 -7.41
CA LEU A 154 18.38 -0.06 -6.05
C LEU A 154 17.24 0.90 -5.70
N PHE A 155 16.88 1.81 -6.61
CA PHE A 155 15.75 2.71 -6.43
C PHE A 155 14.45 1.95 -6.17
N VAL A 156 14.17 0.88 -6.95
CA VAL A 156 13.00 0.02 -6.75
C VAL A 156 13.02 -0.68 -5.37
N VAL A 157 14.19 -1.17 -4.92
CA VAL A 157 14.35 -1.76 -3.58
C VAL A 157 14.02 -0.74 -2.49
N ILE A 158 14.55 0.48 -2.60
CA ILE A 158 14.28 1.57 -1.66
C ILE A 158 12.77 1.86 -1.61
N LEU A 159 12.10 1.98 -2.77
CA LEU A 159 10.66 2.20 -2.83
C LEU A 159 9.87 1.08 -2.13
N LEU A 160 10.19 -0.18 -2.42
CA LEU A 160 9.42 -1.32 -1.93
C LEU A 160 9.60 -1.59 -0.44
N PHE A 161 10.83 -1.47 0.05
CA PHE A 161 11.21 -2.00 1.36
C PHE A 161 11.60 -0.92 2.38
N CYS A 162 12.07 0.23 1.93
CA CYS A 162 12.62 1.27 2.81
C CYS A 162 11.61 2.41 3.08
N GLN A 163 10.50 2.47 2.35
CA GLN A 163 9.42 3.43 2.56
C GLN A 163 9.91 4.89 2.67
N PRO A 164 10.61 5.39 1.64
CA PRO A 164 11.09 6.77 1.66
C PRO A 164 9.92 7.75 1.87
N SER A 165 10.17 8.77 2.67
CA SER A 165 9.22 9.82 3.00
C SER A 165 8.82 10.65 1.78
N GLU A 166 9.75 10.85 0.83
CA GLU A 166 9.64 11.65 -0.39
C GLU A 166 10.20 10.93 -1.63
N PRO A 167 9.52 9.88 -2.13
CA PRO A 167 9.93 9.15 -3.33
C PRO A 167 10.13 10.06 -4.55
N LEU A 168 9.24 11.03 -4.73
CA LEU A 168 9.29 11.99 -5.83
C LEU A 168 10.48 12.94 -5.74
N LYS A 169 10.89 13.33 -4.53
CA LYS A 169 12.09 14.16 -4.33
C LYS A 169 13.33 13.37 -4.74
N LEU A 170 13.45 12.12 -4.29
CA LEU A 170 14.55 11.23 -4.67
C LEU A 170 14.60 11.03 -6.19
N TRP A 171 13.46 10.74 -6.82
CA TRP A 171 13.37 10.65 -8.28
C TRP A 171 13.89 11.92 -8.97
N ASN A 172 13.43 13.11 -8.55
CA ASN A 172 13.83 14.36 -9.17
C ASN A 172 15.33 14.68 -9.02
N ILE A 173 15.97 14.22 -7.93
CA ILE A 173 17.40 14.38 -7.71
C ILE A 173 18.21 13.46 -8.63
N PHE A 174 17.79 12.19 -8.77
CA PHE A 174 18.60 11.15 -9.42
C PHE A 174 18.12 10.73 -10.82
N LYS A 175 17.04 11.30 -11.36
CA LYS A 175 16.46 10.89 -12.66
C LYS A 175 17.45 10.93 -13.83
N ASP A 176 18.42 11.84 -13.80
CA ASP A 176 19.45 11.95 -14.84
C ASP A 176 20.42 10.76 -14.77
N ASP A 177 20.93 10.45 -13.58
CA ASP A 177 21.79 9.30 -13.33
C ASP A 177 21.06 7.97 -13.63
N LEU A 178 19.80 7.89 -13.21
CA LEU A 178 18.92 6.75 -13.43
C LEU A 178 18.60 6.51 -14.91
N CYS A 179 18.76 7.50 -15.79
CA CYS A 179 18.39 7.39 -17.20
C CYS A 179 19.57 7.60 -18.16
N GLU A 180 20.81 7.62 -17.65
CA GLU A 180 21.98 7.96 -18.49
C GLU A 180 22.24 6.93 -19.59
N ASP A 181 22.02 5.65 -19.32
CA ASP A 181 22.14 4.57 -20.32
C ASP A 181 21.07 4.69 -21.42
N ILE A 182 19.85 5.08 -21.06
CA ILE A 182 18.76 5.33 -22.01
C ILE A 182 19.12 6.50 -22.91
N ARG A 183 19.57 7.62 -22.34
CA ARG A 183 20.02 8.78 -23.10
C ARG A 183 21.16 8.39 -24.04
N HIS A 184 22.16 7.68 -23.52
CA HIS A 184 23.32 7.23 -24.31
C HIS A 184 22.90 6.32 -25.47
N ARG A 185 21.98 5.38 -25.25
CA ARG A 185 21.41 4.52 -26.31
C ARG A 185 20.76 5.35 -27.42
N ILE A 186 19.94 6.33 -27.07
CA ILE A 186 19.24 7.19 -28.06
C ILE A 186 20.25 8.06 -28.83
N ARG A 187 21.27 8.62 -28.14
CA ARG A 187 22.36 9.37 -28.79
C ARG A 187 23.06 8.54 -29.86
N GLN A 188 23.35 7.28 -29.58
CA GLN A 188 23.97 6.37 -30.55
C GLN A 188 23.05 6.07 -31.74
N GLN A 189 21.76 5.85 -31.49
CA GLN A 189 20.77 5.56 -32.54
C GLN A 189 20.56 6.74 -33.49
N ASN A 190 20.50 7.95 -32.96
CA ASN A 190 20.20 9.17 -33.73
C ASN A 190 21.45 9.90 -34.23
N GLN A 191 22.65 9.44 -33.87
CA GLN A 191 23.93 10.13 -34.13
C GLN A 191 23.98 11.58 -33.62
N ASP A 192 23.18 11.91 -32.60
CA ASP A 192 23.17 13.22 -31.95
C ASP A 192 23.83 13.12 -30.58
N ILE A 193 25.08 13.59 -30.49
CA ILE A 193 25.87 13.57 -29.26
C ILE A 193 25.38 14.64 -28.27
N THR A 194 24.68 15.67 -28.75
CA THR A 194 24.26 16.83 -27.96
C THR A 194 22.87 16.70 -27.35
N LEU A 195 22.17 15.58 -27.61
CA LEU A 195 20.82 15.33 -27.11
C LEU A 195 20.73 15.57 -25.59
N PRO A 196 19.95 16.57 -25.13
CA PRO A 196 19.72 16.79 -23.71
C PRO A 196 18.78 15.73 -23.13
N TYR A 197 18.66 15.67 -21.80
CA TYR A 197 17.56 14.93 -21.19
C TYR A 197 16.23 15.57 -21.57
N ASN A 198 15.24 14.75 -21.81
CA ASN A 198 13.89 15.16 -22.15
C ASN A 198 12.88 14.22 -21.45
N GLU A 199 11.60 14.59 -21.52
CA GLU A 199 10.53 13.82 -20.88
C GLU A 199 10.40 12.40 -21.44
N ASP A 200 10.76 12.16 -22.70
CA ASP A 200 10.70 10.81 -23.29
C ASP A 200 11.73 9.86 -22.66
N ILE A 201 12.96 10.35 -22.40
CA ILE A 201 14.02 9.61 -21.70
C ILE A 201 13.57 9.27 -20.27
N TYR A 202 13.05 10.25 -19.54
CA TYR A 202 12.57 10.02 -18.18
C TYR A 202 11.37 9.07 -18.14
N ASN A 203 10.48 9.19 -19.11
CA ASN A 203 9.33 8.31 -19.25
C ASN A 203 9.77 6.86 -19.49
N GLU A 204 10.77 6.61 -20.33
CA GLU A 204 11.32 5.26 -20.52
C GLU A 204 11.95 4.71 -19.24
N GLY A 205 12.68 5.54 -18.48
CA GLY A 205 13.20 5.19 -17.16
C GLY A 205 12.09 4.79 -16.18
N LEU A 206 11.01 5.57 -16.14
CA LEU A 206 9.81 5.28 -15.35
C LEU A 206 9.15 3.97 -15.77
N ILE A 207 9.05 3.68 -17.07
CA ILE A 207 8.51 2.40 -17.57
C ILE A 207 9.33 1.22 -17.04
N GLN A 208 10.66 1.31 -17.06
CA GLN A 208 11.53 0.23 -16.55
C GLN A 208 11.38 0.03 -15.04
N ILE A 209 11.29 1.13 -14.27
CA ILE A 209 11.03 1.09 -12.83
C ILE A 209 9.65 0.46 -12.56
N GLU A 210 8.62 0.88 -13.28
CA GLU A 210 7.25 0.36 -13.13
C GLU A 210 7.18 -1.13 -13.44
N ASN A 211 7.81 -1.59 -14.52
CA ASN A 211 7.91 -3.01 -14.85
C ASN A 211 8.49 -3.82 -13.69
N LYS A 212 9.55 -3.32 -13.05
CA LYS A 212 10.18 -4.00 -11.90
C LYS A 212 9.30 -3.97 -10.66
N LEU A 213 8.59 -2.86 -10.41
CA LEU A 213 7.64 -2.76 -9.29
C LEU A 213 6.47 -3.74 -9.44
N LEU A 214 5.93 -3.86 -10.65
CA LEU A 214 4.88 -4.82 -10.99
C LEU A 214 5.41 -6.26 -10.81
N GLN A 215 6.60 -6.57 -11.32
CA GLN A 215 7.22 -7.88 -11.19
C GLN A 215 7.39 -8.33 -9.73
N LEU A 216 7.74 -7.41 -8.83
CA LEU A 216 8.08 -7.74 -7.45
C LEU A 216 6.91 -7.70 -6.47
N ASN A 217 5.89 -6.87 -6.71
CA ASN A 217 4.86 -6.62 -5.69
C ASN A 217 3.51 -6.11 -6.24
N ASP A 218 3.23 -6.22 -7.55
CA ASP A 218 2.01 -5.72 -8.20
C ASP A 218 1.68 -4.24 -7.87
N LYS A 219 2.71 -3.44 -7.56
CA LYS A 219 2.57 -2.01 -7.25
C LYS A 219 2.86 -1.15 -8.47
N SER A 220 2.16 -0.04 -8.58
CA SER A 220 2.34 0.97 -9.62
C SER A 220 3.19 2.14 -9.12
N LEU A 221 3.70 2.97 -10.05
CA LEU A 221 4.38 4.23 -9.71
C LEU A 221 3.48 5.16 -8.88
N SER A 222 2.18 5.14 -9.16
CA SER A 222 1.19 5.98 -8.48
C SER A 222 1.04 5.66 -6.99
N ASP A 223 1.33 4.42 -6.57
CA ASP A 223 1.29 4.01 -5.16
C ASP A 223 2.39 4.68 -4.32
N PHE A 224 3.45 5.16 -4.99
CA PHE A 224 4.57 5.88 -4.40
C PHE A 224 4.52 7.40 -4.66
N GLY A 225 3.46 7.90 -5.32
CA GLY A 225 3.37 9.31 -5.69
C GLY A 225 4.35 9.74 -6.77
N LEU A 226 4.82 8.81 -7.61
CA LEU A 226 5.64 9.09 -8.78
C LEU A 226 4.76 9.40 -10.01
N PRO A 227 5.30 10.09 -11.04
CA PRO A 227 4.57 10.35 -12.28
C PRO A 227 4.21 9.03 -12.98
N SER A 228 3.00 8.95 -13.53
CA SER A 228 2.58 7.79 -14.32
C SER A 228 3.39 7.70 -15.61
N SER A 229 3.81 6.49 -15.96
CA SER A 229 4.46 6.26 -17.26
C SER A 229 3.44 6.35 -18.41
N VAL A 230 3.85 6.96 -19.52
CA VAL A 230 3.09 7.04 -20.77
C VAL A 230 3.61 5.96 -21.71
N ARG A 231 2.77 4.95 -21.98
CA ARG A 231 3.14 3.81 -22.83
C ARG A 231 2.56 3.99 -24.23
N THR A 232 3.43 4.23 -25.21
CA THR A 232 3.08 4.15 -26.64
C THR A 232 3.14 2.68 -27.11
N GLU A 233 2.40 2.31 -28.15
CA GLU A 233 2.30 0.92 -28.66
C GLU A 233 3.67 0.24 -28.92
N SER A 234 4.71 1.01 -29.25
CA SER A 234 6.08 0.52 -29.41
C SER A 234 6.74 0.05 -28.10
N ASN A 235 6.40 0.65 -26.95
CA ASN A 235 6.93 0.30 -25.64
C ASN A 235 6.10 -0.80 -24.94
N ALA A 236 4.89 -1.08 -25.45
CA ALA A 236 4.07 -2.20 -25.01
C ALA A 236 4.70 -3.55 -25.41
N ALA A 237 5.51 -3.58 -26.48
CA ALA A 237 6.19 -4.78 -26.95
C ALA A 237 7.22 -5.31 -25.93
N GLU A 238 7.93 -4.43 -25.21
CA GLU A 238 8.87 -4.83 -24.14
C GLU A 238 8.15 -5.34 -22.87
N THR A 239 6.84 -5.09 -22.77
CA THR A 239 5.99 -5.62 -21.68
C THR A 239 5.50 -7.05 -21.99
N MET A 240 5.75 -7.56 -23.20
CA MET A 240 5.28 -8.87 -23.64
C MET A 240 6.28 -10.01 -23.40
N THR A 241 7.18 -9.90 -22.42
CA THR A 241 7.93 -11.08 -21.93
C THR A 241 7.10 -12.00 -21.04
N HIS A 242 5.80 -11.72 -20.86
CA HIS A 242 4.85 -12.59 -20.17
C HIS A 242 3.53 -12.78 -20.93
N ARG A 243 3.58 -13.00 -22.26
CA ARG A 243 2.67 -14.02 -22.78
C ARG A 243 3.22 -15.35 -22.26
N TYR A 244 2.46 -16.10 -21.47
CA TYR A 244 2.72 -17.54 -21.32
C TYR A 244 3.02 -18.05 -22.72
N ASP A 245 4.13 -18.75 -22.91
CA ASP A 245 4.40 -19.37 -24.20
C ASP A 245 3.25 -20.34 -24.45
N THR A 246 2.29 -19.90 -25.25
CA THR A 246 1.02 -20.60 -25.45
C THR A 246 1.28 -21.95 -26.09
N ASN A 247 2.39 -22.08 -26.84
CA ASN A 247 2.77 -23.34 -27.46
C ASN A 247 3.32 -24.31 -26.41
N ASN A 248 4.21 -23.84 -25.52
CA ASN A 248 4.70 -24.65 -24.40
C ASN A 248 3.60 -25.03 -23.41
N LEU A 249 2.70 -24.09 -23.09
CA LEU A 249 1.58 -24.34 -22.19
C LEU A 249 0.57 -25.32 -22.81
N THR A 250 0.30 -25.19 -24.12
CA THR A 250 -0.55 -26.14 -24.86
C THR A 250 0.09 -27.52 -24.92
N ALA A 251 1.40 -27.62 -25.15
CA ALA A 251 2.13 -28.88 -25.13
C ALA A 251 2.08 -29.53 -23.73
N PHE A 252 2.31 -28.75 -22.68
CA PHE A 252 2.21 -29.21 -21.29
C PHE A 252 0.82 -29.72 -20.93
N VAL A 253 -0.24 -29.01 -21.36
CA VAL A 253 -1.63 -29.46 -21.16
C VAL A 253 -1.88 -30.76 -21.91
N ASN A 254 -1.52 -30.84 -23.19
CA ASN A 254 -1.74 -32.05 -24.00
C ASN A 254 -1.00 -33.28 -23.45
N GLU A 255 0.19 -33.11 -22.88
CA GLU A 255 0.96 -34.21 -22.30
C GLU A 255 0.39 -34.67 -20.94
N ASN A 256 -0.11 -33.75 -20.11
CA ASN A 256 -0.48 -34.06 -18.73
C ASN A 256 -1.98 -34.26 -18.51
N LEU A 257 -2.83 -33.80 -19.41
CA LEU A 257 -4.28 -34.00 -19.35
C LEU A 257 -4.70 -35.48 -19.39
N PRO A 258 -4.03 -36.38 -20.15
CA PRO A 258 -4.29 -37.82 -20.08
C PRO A 258 -3.85 -38.47 -18.75
N LYS A 259 -2.94 -37.82 -18.01
CA LYS A 259 -2.40 -38.33 -16.73
C LYS A 259 -3.28 -38.00 -15.53
N LEU A 260 -4.36 -37.23 -15.73
CA LEU A 260 -5.28 -36.83 -14.66
C LEU A 260 -6.19 -37.99 -14.22
N VAL A 261 -6.35 -38.13 -12.91
CA VAL A 261 -7.32 -39.05 -12.29
C VAL A 261 -8.75 -38.56 -12.57
N PRO A 262 -9.79 -39.43 -12.62
CA PRO A 262 -11.15 -39.02 -13.01
C PRO A 262 -11.67 -37.75 -12.33
N ASP A 263 -11.47 -37.59 -11.02
CA ASP A 263 -11.94 -36.40 -10.29
C ASP A 263 -11.17 -35.14 -10.70
N GLN A 264 -9.86 -35.25 -10.94
CA GLN A 264 -9.01 -34.16 -11.42
C GLN A 264 -9.41 -33.71 -12.81
N ARG A 265 -9.69 -34.67 -13.68
CA ARG A 265 -10.16 -34.40 -15.04
C ARG A 265 -11.53 -33.71 -15.02
N HIS A 266 -12.45 -34.21 -14.20
CA HIS A 266 -13.79 -33.64 -14.07
C HIS A 266 -13.76 -32.19 -13.57
N ALA A 267 -12.91 -31.87 -12.58
CA ALA A 267 -12.74 -30.50 -12.12
C ALA A 267 -12.08 -29.60 -13.17
N PHE A 268 -11.04 -30.09 -13.85
CA PHE A 268 -10.38 -29.37 -14.93
C PHE A 268 -11.38 -28.98 -16.03
N GLU A 269 -12.15 -29.95 -16.53
CA GLU A 269 -13.18 -29.74 -17.56
C GLU A 269 -14.26 -28.76 -17.08
N THR A 270 -14.71 -28.87 -15.82
CA THR A 270 -15.73 -27.98 -15.25
C THR A 270 -15.25 -26.54 -15.12
N ILE A 271 -13.98 -26.33 -14.72
CA ILE A 271 -13.38 -24.99 -14.61
C ILE A 271 -13.20 -24.38 -16.00
N VAL A 272 -12.62 -25.13 -16.94
CA VAL A 272 -12.40 -24.69 -18.32
C VAL A 272 -13.72 -24.34 -18.99
N ASP A 273 -14.74 -25.20 -18.86
CA ASP A 273 -16.09 -24.96 -19.38
C ASP A 273 -16.72 -23.69 -18.77
N SER A 274 -16.53 -23.46 -17.47
CA SER A 274 -17.02 -22.26 -16.80
C SER A 274 -16.34 -20.98 -17.29
N VAL A 275 -15.05 -21.04 -17.64
CA VAL A 275 -14.28 -19.90 -18.16
C VAL A 275 -14.65 -19.61 -19.61
N ILE A 276 -14.72 -20.64 -20.46
CA ILE A 276 -15.07 -20.51 -21.88
C ILE A 276 -16.48 -19.94 -22.05
N HIS A 277 -17.44 -20.37 -21.21
CA HIS A 277 -18.84 -19.97 -21.32
C HIS A 277 -19.25 -18.85 -20.34
N ASP A 278 -18.28 -18.16 -19.72
CA ASP A 278 -18.48 -17.08 -18.73
C ASP A 278 -19.56 -17.39 -17.68
N LYS A 279 -19.55 -18.62 -17.13
CA LYS A 279 -20.59 -19.09 -16.19
C LYS A 279 -20.45 -18.49 -14.78
N ARG A 280 -19.50 -17.56 -14.56
CA ARG A 280 -19.22 -16.81 -13.32
C ARG A 280 -19.28 -17.65 -12.03
N LYS A 281 -18.73 -18.87 -12.06
CA LYS A 281 -18.64 -19.74 -10.89
C LYS A 281 -17.37 -19.46 -10.10
N VAL A 282 -17.45 -19.63 -8.78
CA VAL A 282 -16.30 -19.56 -7.86
C VAL A 282 -15.93 -20.98 -7.46
N PHE A 283 -14.65 -21.33 -7.61
CA PHE A 283 -14.11 -22.64 -7.25
C PHE A 283 -13.13 -22.49 -6.08
N PHE A 284 -13.19 -23.39 -5.10
CA PHE A 284 -12.25 -23.44 -3.98
C PHE A 284 -11.37 -24.68 -4.11
N TRP A 285 -10.06 -24.49 -4.03
CA TRP A 285 -9.10 -25.59 -3.96
C TRP A 285 -8.72 -25.84 -2.49
N MET A 286 -9.12 -26.99 -1.96
CA MET A 286 -8.74 -27.43 -0.63
C MET A 286 -7.60 -28.44 -0.73
N HIS A 287 -6.43 -28.08 -0.21
CA HIS A 287 -5.30 -29.00 -0.12
C HIS A 287 -5.40 -29.77 1.21
N LEU A 288 -5.97 -30.97 1.18
CA LEU A 288 -5.93 -31.89 2.33
C LEU A 288 -4.59 -32.64 2.29
N VAL A 289 -3.71 -32.34 3.27
CA VAL A 289 -2.48 -33.12 3.51
C VAL A 289 -2.83 -34.26 4.46
N GLU A 290 -3.52 -35.27 3.94
CA GLU A 290 -3.63 -36.57 4.61
C GLU A 290 -3.63 -37.67 3.55
N ARG A 291 -2.52 -38.43 3.51
CA ARG A 291 -2.28 -39.70 2.79
C ARG A 291 -2.96 -39.87 1.42
N GLU A 292 -2.18 -39.62 0.37
CA GLU A 292 -2.17 -40.33 -0.92
C GLU A 292 -3.48 -40.52 -1.72
N ARG A 293 -4.54 -39.73 -1.50
CA ARG A 293 -5.61 -39.60 -2.51
C ARG A 293 -6.07 -38.16 -2.66
N ARG A 294 -5.94 -37.65 -3.89
CA ARG A 294 -6.46 -36.34 -4.31
C ARG A 294 -7.89 -36.54 -4.78
N PHE A 295 -8.86 -36.23 -3.93
CA PHE A 295 -10.26 -36.12 -4.32
C PHE A 295 -10.62 -34.65 -4.53
N LEU A 296 -11.32 -34.37 -5.62
CA LEU A 296 -12.02 -33.11 -5.81
C LEU A 296 -13.47 -33.30 -5.37
N GLN A 297 -13.90 -32.46 -4.43
CA GLN A 297 -15.31 -32.26 -4.17
C GLN A 297 -15.73 -31.02 -4.94
N ILE A 298 -16.62 -31.21 -5.92
CA ILE A 298 -17.28 -30.15 -6.70
C ILE A 298 -18.60 -29.80 -6.02
#